data_AF-A0A1E7F5Z9-F1
#
_entry.id   AF-A0A1E7F5Z9-F1
#
_cell.length_a   1.000
_cell.length_b   1.000
_cell.length_c   1.000
_cell.angle_alpha   90.00
_cell.angle_beta   90.00
_cell.angle_gamma   90.00
#
_symmetry.space_group_name_H-M   'P 1'
#
loop_
_entity.id
_entity.type
_entity.pdbx_description
1 polymer ?
#
loop_
_entity_poly.entity_id
_entity_poly.type
_entity_poly.pdbx_seq_one_letter_code
_entity_poly.pdbx_strand_id
1 'polypeptide(L)'
;MVGTGGLVLFGKTKYILAALKLTKLAPLGSMLLSVGAYSMFFGLPYATGVVGLILVHEIGHAAVMHKLGIPFSPMVFIPFMGAVIATKERPRNCLEDAKVAFGGPVLGSIGAGVVAVAGHSIDSQLLITLADFGLMINLFNLLPLGSMDGGRIAGALSPYMNVAGVGMGVGLAYTGVIHNPIFYLILMAGGYETFQRFYNPGAIPPNFYAITPMQRAAIGLGYVGLIGGLALAMDINGRYKKTPEVLMQERELEKTFDMR
;
A
#
# COMPACT_ATOMS: atom_id res chain seq x y z
N MET A 1 19.24 26.40 -22.16
CA MET A 1 18.24 27.07 -21.30
C MET A 1 17.27 26.01 -20.78
N VAL A 2 17.62 25.36 -19.66
CA VAL A 2 16.77 24.38 -18.98
C VAL A 2 15.95 25.16 -17.96
N GLY A 3 14.62 25.09 -18.10
CA GLY A 3 13.67 25.99 -17.47
C GLY A 3 13.74 26.02 -15.94
N THR A 4 13.90 27.23 -15.43
CA THR A 4 13.82 27.65 -14.01
C THR A 4 12.49 27.25 -13.33
N GLY A 5 11.49 26.79 -14.08
CA GLY A 5 10.20 26.32 -13.57
C GLY A 5 10.25 25.02 -12.77
N GLY A 6 11.20 24.12 -13.05
CA GLY A 6 11.32 22.84 -12.34
C GLY A 6 11.78 22.96 -10.88
N LEU A 7 12.62 23.97 -10.58
CA LEU A 7 13.19 24.18 -9.24
C LEU A 7 12.23 24.91 -8.28
N VAL A 8 11.29 25.70 -8.79
CA VAL A 8 10.33 26.45 -7.95
C VAL A 8 9.21 25.55 -7.43
N LEU A 9 8.84 24.50 -8.16
CA LEU A 9 7.85 23.51 -7.72
C LEU A 9 8.37 22.66 -6.55
N PHE A 10 9.61 22.17 -6.60
CA PHE A 10 10.21 21.42 -5.48
C PHE A 10 10.41 22.27 -4.23
N GLY A 11 10.69 23.57 -4.41
CA GLY A 11 10.87 24.51 -3.30
C GLY A 11 9.59 24.78 -2.51
N LYS A 12 8.40 24.77 -3.14
CA LYS A 12 7.11 25.08 -2.48
C LYS A 12 6.43 23.85 -1.88
N THR A 13 6.65 22.65 -2.43
CA THR A 13 6.10 21.39 -1.89
C THR A 13 6.58 21.12 -0.47
N LYS A 14 7.86 21.42 -0.15
CA LYS A 14 8.39 21.24 1.20
C LYS A 14 7.71 22.14 2.24
N TYR A 15 7.31 23.37 1.85
CA TYR A 15 6.62 24.30 2.74
C TYR A 15 5.14 23.96 2.90
N ILE A 16 4.50 23.42 1.87
CA ILE A 16 3.11 22.92 1.96
C ILE A 16 3.06 21.68 2.86
N LEU A 17 3.99 20.74 2.69
CA LEU A 17 4.11 19.56 3.57
C LEU A 17 4.48 19.94 5.01
N ALA A 18 5.32 20.96 5.19
CA ALA A 18 5.66 21.48 6.52
C ALA A 18 4.49 22.24 7.18
N ALA A 19 3.71 23.01 6.41
CA ALA A 19 2.53 23.72 6.89
C ALA A 19 1.37 22.76 7.23
N LEU A 20 1.22 21.67 6.48
CA LEU A 20 0.27 20.61 6.78
C LEU A 20 0.57 19.95 8.13
N LYS A 21 1.84 19.79 8.52
CA LYS A 21 2.23 19.15 9.80
C LYS A 21 1.72 19.85 11.09
N LEU A 22 1.15 21.05 11.02
CA LEU A 22 0.88 21.90 12.19
C LEU A 22 -0.60 22.01 12.63
N THR A 23 -1.55 21.27 12.04
CA THR A 23 -2.97 21.36 12.47
C THR A 23 -3.69 20.00 12.46
N LYS A 24 -4.80 19.88 13.20
CA LYS A 24 -5.75 18.74 13.12
C LYS A 24 -6.30 18.49 11.70
N LEU A 25 -5.98 19.36 10.74
CA LEU A 25 -6.35 19.27 9.32
C LEU A 25 -5.27 18.62 8.44
N ALA A 26 -4.08 18.29 8.99
CA ALA A 26 -2.98 17.67 8.25
C ALA A 26 -3.41 16.44 7.43
N PRO A 27 -4.15 15.47 8.01
CA PRO A 27 -4.53 14.27 7.28
C PRO A 27 -5.45 14.59 6.11
N LEU A 28 -6.50 15.39 6.36
CA LEU A 28 -7.48 15.79 5.35
C LEU A 28 -6.83 16.59 4.22
N GLY A 29 -5.96 17.54 4.54
CA GLY A 29 -5.26 18.34 3.53
C GLY A 29 -4.30 17.51 2.69
N SER A 30 -3.56 16.57 3.28
CA SER A 30 -2.68 15.66 2.55
C SER A 30 -3.46 14.69 1.64
N MET A 31 -4.64 14.26 2.09
CA MET A 31 -5.55 13.39 1.35
C MET A 31 -6.15 14.13 0.14
N LEU A 32 -6.66 15.35 0.35
CA LEU A 32 -7.18 16.20 -0.74
C LEU A 32 -6.10 16.55 -1.76
N LEU A 33 -4.88 16.83 -1.29
CA LEU A 33 -3.74 17.07 -2.17
C LEU A 33 -3.39 15.81 -3.00
N SER A 34 -3.49 14.62 -2.40
CA SER A 34 -3.28 13.36 -3.11
C SER A 34 -4.39 13.08 -4.13
N VAL A 35 -5.66 13.33 -3.78
CA VAL A 35 -6.78 13.27 -4.73
C VAL A 35 -6.55 14.22 -5.90
N GLY A 36 -6.15 15.48 -5.61
CA GLY A 36 -5.84 16.47 -6.63
C GLY A 36 -4.67 16.06 -7.53
N ALA A 37 -3.61 15.47 -6.98
CA ALA A 37 -2.48 14.99 -7.75
C ALA A 37 -2.87 13.80 -8.65
N TYR A 38 -3.58 12.81 -8.12
CA TYR A 38 -4.03 11.65 -8.92
C TYR A 38 -5.07 12.05 -9.98
N SER A 39 -5.94 13.02 -9.69
CA SER A 39 -7.00 13.41 -10.62
C SER A 39 -6.46 14.08 -11.89
N MET A 40 -5.29 14.73 -11.81
CA MET A 40 -4.60 15.30 -12.98
C MET A 40 -4.21 14.25 -14.02
N PHE A 41 -4.02 12.99 -13.61
CA PHE A 41 -3.57 11.90 -14.50
C PHE A 41 -4.69 10.90 -14.80
N PHE A 42 -5.54 10.60 -13.81
CA PHE A 42 -6.48 9.48 -13.89
C PHE A 42 -7.96 9.90 -13.80
N GLY A 43 -8.23 11.20 -13.64
CA GLY A 43 -9.59 11.71 -13.43
C GLY A 43 -10.06 11.59 -11.98
N LEU A 44 -11.05 12.41 -11.63
CA LEU A 44 -11.51 12.57 -10.25
C LEU A 44 -12.11 11.28 -9.65
N PRO A 45 -13.00 10.53 -10.33
CA PRO A 45 -13.62 9.33 -9.74
C PRO A 45 -12.62 8.22 -9.40
N TYR A 46 -11.60 8.03 -10.24
CA TYR A 46 -10.56 7.04 -9.99
C TYR A 46 -9.62 7.51 -8.87
N ALA A 47 -9.23 8.79 -8.89
CA ALA A 47 -8.37 9.37 -7.85
C ALA A 47 -8.99 9.28 -6.45
N THR A 48 -10.28 9.58 -6.31
CA THR A 48 -10.98 9.45 -5.02
C THR A 48 -11.08 8.00 -4.57
N GLY A 49 -11.36 7.06 -5.50
CA GLY A 49 -11.37 5.64 -5.21
C GLY A 49 -10.02 5.10 -4.74
N VAL A 50 -8.93 5.45 -5.43
CA VAL A 50 -7.55 5.08 -5.06
C VAL A 50 -7.20 5.57 -3.66
N VAL A 51 -7.43 6.86 -3.39
CA VAL A 51 -7.13 7.44 -2.07
C VAL A 51 -8.03 6.84 -1.00
N GLY A 52 -9.30 6.56 -1.30
CA GLY A 52 -10.22 5.89 -0.40
C GLY A 52 -9.77 4.47 -0.04
N LEU A 53 -9.28 3.69 -1.00
CA LEU A 53 -8.77 2.34 -0.74
C LEU A 53 -7.49 2.36 0.11
N ILE A 54 -6.58 3.30 -0.15
CA ILE A 54 -5.39 3.52 0.70
C ILE A 54 -5.83 3.91 2.11
N LEU A 55 -6.82 4.80 2.25
CA LEU A 55 -7.35 5.18 3.56
C LEU A 55 -7.90 3.99 4.33
N VAL A 56 -8.69 3.12 3.69
CA VAL A 56 -9.23 1.90 4.32
C VAL A 56 -8.11 0.98 4.80
N HIS A 57 -7.06 0.83 4.02
CA HIS A 57 -5.85 0.10 4.42
C HIS A 57 -5.22 0.73 5.67
N GLU A 58 -4.94 2.02 5.68
CA GLU A 58 -4.33 2.68 6.85
C GLU A 58 -5.21 2.68 8.10
N ILE A 59 -6.53 2.76 7.94
CA ILE A 59 -7.49 2.58 9.05
C ILE A 59 -7.33 1.19 9.66
N GLY A 60 -6.98 0.17 8.88
CA GLY A 60 -6.72 -1.18 9.35
C GLY A 60 -5.55 -1.21 10.35
N HIS A 61 -4.44 -0.55 10.03
CA HIS A 61 -3.34 -0.37 10.97
C HIS A 61 -3.78 0.40 12.21
N ALA A 62 -4.45 1.54 12.01
CA ALA A 62 -4.90 2.41 13.10
C ALA A 62 -5.85 1.68 14.07
N ALA A 63 -6.76 0.86 13.56
CA ALA A 63 -7.70 0.07 14.35
C ALA A 63 -6.96 -0.95 15.23
N VAL A 64 -5.96 -1.64 14.69
CA VAL A 64 -5.17 -2.60 15.47
C VAL A 64 -4.28 -1.88 16.49
N MET A 65 -3.62 -0.78 16.12
CA MET A 65 -2.84 0.03 17.06
C MET A 65 -3.70 0.55 18.20
N HIS A 66 -4.89 1.07 17.89
CA HIS A 66 -5.85 1.52 18.90
C HIS A 66 -6.25 0.40 19.85
N LYS A 67 -6.57 -0.79 19.32
CA LYS A 67 -6.92 -1.98 20.11
C LYS A 67 -5.77 -2.44 21.02
N LEU A 68 -4.52 -2.27 20.59
CA LEU A 68 -3.33 -2.66 21.35
C LEU A 68 -2.83 -1.54 22.28
N GLY A 69 -3.45 -0.36 22.24
CA GLY A 69 -3.05 0.80 23.04
C GLY A 69 -1.75 1.46 22.57
N ILE A 70 -1.33 1.22 21.32
CA ILE A 70 -0.10 1.78 20.76
C ILE A 70 -0.38 3.19 20.25
N PRO A 71 0.28 4.24 20.76
CA PRO A 71 0.08 5.60 20.28
C PRO A 71 0.64 5.75 18.85
N PHE A 72 -0.15 6.37 17.97
CA PHE A 72 0.22 6.58 16.56
C PHE A 72 0.12 8.06 16.14
N SER A 73 0.84 8.42 15.09
CA SER A 73 0.82 9.75 14.48
C SER A 73 -0.44 9.95 13.63
N PRO A 74 -0.82 11.20 13.33
CA PRO A 74 -1.77 11.45 12.26
C PRO A 74 -1.31 10.79 10.95
N MET A 75 -2.27 10.28 10.18
CA MET A 75 -2.03 9.70 8.88
C MET A 75 -1.71 10.80 7.87
N VAL A 76 -0.62 10.64 7.12
CA VAL A 76 -0.19 11.62 6.11
C VAL A 76 -0.12 10.93 4.76
N PHE A 77 -0.88 11.44 3.79
CA PHE A 77 -0.84 10.96 2.42
C PHE A 77 0.26 11.67 1.63
N ILE A 78 1.02 10.88 0.89
CA ILE A 78 2.07 11.35 -0.02
C ILE A 78 1.67 10.91 -1.43
N PRO A 79 1.40 11.86 -2.35
CA PRO A 79 1.05 11.54 -3.73
C PRO A 79 2.04 10.54 -4.35
N PHE A 80 1.51 9.55 -5.08
CA PHE A 80 2.26 8.50 -5.77
C PHE A 80 3.08 7.55 -4.88
N MET A 81 3.19 7.79 -3.58
CA MET A 81 3.89 6.92 -2.63
C MET A 81 2.94 6.15 -1.71
N GLY A 82 1.78 6.71 -1.38
CA GLY A 82 0.79 6.08 -0.52
C GLY A 82 0.48 6.94 0.71
N ALA A 83 0.30 6.31 1.86
CA ALA A 83 0.12 6.98 3.12
C ALA A 83 1.12 6.46 4.16
N VAL A 84 1.38 7.28 5.16
CA VAL A 84 2.29 6.93 6.26
C VAL A 84 1.56 7.18 7.57
N ILE A 85 1.50 6.13 8.38
CA ILE A 85 1.14 6.20 9.79
C ILE A 85 2.35 5.74 10.62
N ALA A 86 2.93 6.66 11.37
CA ALA A 86 4.08 6.35 12.22
C ALA A 86 3.62 5.94 13.61
N THR A 87 4.12 4.81 14.11
CA THR A 87 3.98 4.46 15.53
C THR A 87 4.83 5.44 16.35
N LYS A 88 4.25 6.08 17.38
CA LYS A 88 5.00 6.98 18.28
C LYS A 88 5.89 6.20 19.24
N GLU A 89 5.52 4.96 19.52
CA GLU A 89 6.27 4.02 20.34
C GLU A 89 6.48 2.73 19.56
N ARG A 90 7.64 2.08 19.73
CA ARG A 90 7.89 0.79 19.07
C ARG A 90 7.00 -0.30 19.68
N PRO A 91 6.49 -1.24 18.87
CA PRO A 91 5.81 -2.43 19.38
C PRO A 91 6.69 -3.19 20.38
N ARG A 92 6.07 -3.84 21.38
CA ARG A 92 6.80 -4.53 22.46
C ARG A 92 7.52 -5.78 21.96
N ASN A 93 6.95 -6.46 20.97
CA ASN A 93 7.50 -7.66 20.36
C ASN A 93 7.03 -7.81 18.91
N CYS A 94 7.62 -8.79 18.20
CA CYS A 94 7.32 -9.03 16.79
C CYS A 94 5.88 -9.53 16.55
N LEU A 95 5.21 -10.12 17.55
CA LEU A 95 3.80 -10.51 17.43
C LEU A 95 2.88 -9.30 17.39
N GLU A 96 3.12 -8.30 18.26
CA GLU A 96 2.39 -7.04 18.25
C GLU A 96 2.63 -6.27 16.95
N ASP A 97 3.89 -6.23 16.49
CA ASP A 97 4.27 -5.62 15.22
C ASP A 97 3.59 -6.30 14.02
N ALA A 98 3.60 -7.64 13.98
CA ALA A 98 2.92 -8.43 12.95
C ALA A 98 1.41 -8.23 12.96
N LYS A 99 0.76 -8.15 14.14
CA LYS A 99 -0.68 -7.85 14.25
C LYS A 99 -1.03 -6.51 13.65
N VAL A 100 -0.24 -5.47 13.95
CA VAL A 100 -0.43 -4.13 13.36
C VAL A 100 -0.25 -4.21 11.85
N ALA A 101 0.81 -4.86 11.38
CA ALA A 101 1.10 -5.04 9.96
C ALA A 101 0.02 -5.85 9.23
N PHE A 102 -0.66 -6.81 9.86
CA PHE A 102 -1.83 -7.48 9.28
C PHE A 102 -3.04 -6.57 9.14
N GLY A 103 -3.19 -5.58 10.03
CA GLY A 103 -4.36 -4.72 10.09
C GLY A 103 -4.67 -4.06 8.74
N GLY A 104 -3.66 -3.49 8.10
CA GLY A 104 -3.82 -2.77 6.84
C GLY A 104 -4.21 -3.67 5.67
N PRO A 105 -3.40 -4.68 5.31
CA PRO A 105 -3.72 -5.64 4.28
C PRO A 105 -5.05 -6.35 4.49
N VAL A 106 -5.43 -6.73 5.72
CA VAL A 106 -6.72 -7.39 5.97
C VAL A 106 -7.88 -6.45 5.71
N LEU A 107 -7.88 -5.25 6.31
CA LEU A 107 -9.00 -4.32 6.14
C LEU A 107 -9.04 -3.75 4.71
N GLY A 108 -7.87 -3.46 4.14
CA GLY A 108 -7.73 -3.06 2.75
C GLY A 108 -8.24 -4.11 1.77
N SER A 109 -7.98 -5.40 2.02
CA SER A 109 -8.48 -6.51 1.18
C SER A 109 -10.01 -6.60 1.26
N ILE A 110 -10.58 -6.44 2.45
CA ILE A 110 -12.04 -6.39 2.63
C ILE A 110 -12.63 -5.21 1.86
N GLY A 111 -12.04 -4.02 1.98
CA GLY A 111 -12.46 -2.83 1.25
C GLY A 111 -12.41 -3.02 -0.26
N ALA A 112 -11.31 -3.54 -0.78
CA ALA A 112 -11.14 -3.84 -2.20
C ALA A 112 -12.14 -4.93 -2.68
N GLY A 113 -12.41 -5.95 -1.87
CA GLY A 113 -13.39 -6.98 -2.16
C GLY A 113 -14.83 -6.44 -2.23
N VAL A 114 -15.22 -5.53 -1.34
CA VAL A 114 -16.52 -4.83 -1.42
C VAL A 114 -16.63 -4.03 -2.71
N VAL A 115 -15.57 -3.31 -3.09
CA VAL A 115 -15.52 -2.56 -4.35
C VAL A 115 -15.58 -3.51 -5.56
N ALA A 116 -14.95 -4.69 -5.49
CA ALA A 116 -15.00 -5.70 -6.55
C ALA A 116 -16.43 -6.21 -6.75
N VAL A 117 -17.09 -6.63 -5.67
CA VAL A 117 -18.47 -7.12 -5.70
C VAL A 117 -19.42 -6.05 -6.24
N ALA A 118 -19.26 -4.80 -5.82
CA ALA A 118 -20.02 -3.68 -6.37
C ALA A 118 -19.73 -3.48 -7.87
N GLY A 119 -18.46 -3.56 -8.28
CA GLY A 119 -18.09 -3.46 -9.70
C GLY A 119 -18.71 -4.54 -10.56
N HIS A 120 -18.74 -5.79 -10.09
CA HIS A 120 -19.34 -6.91 -10.81
C HIS A 120 -20.86 -6.81 -10.87
N SER A 121 -21.52 -6.30 -9.82
CA SER A 121 -22.99 -6.25 -9.77
C SER A 121 -23.61 -5.20 -10.69
N ILE A 122 -22.87 -4.13 -11.02
CA ILE A 122 -23.34 -3.04 -11.90
C ILE A 122 -22.51 -2.89 -13.18
N ASP A 123 -21.72 -3.91 -13.54
CA ASP A 123 -20.77 -3.92 -14.68
C ASP A 123 -19.90 -2.64 -14.77
N SER A 124 -19.47 -2.11 -13.61
CA SER A 124 -18.71 -0.87 -13.56
C SER A 124 -17.21 -1.13 -13.70
N GLN A 125 -16.68 -0.83 -14.89
CA GLN A 125 -15.26 -0.97 -15.20
C GLN A 125 -14.38 -0.05 -14.34
N LEU A 126 -14.92 1.09 -13.87
CA LEU A 126 -14.26 1.96 -12.90
C LEU A 126 -14.04 1.21 -11.57
N LEU A 127 -15.09 0.62 -11.01
CA LEU A 127 -15.01 -0.09 -9.73
C LEU A 127 -14.17 -1.37 -9.86
N ILE A 128 -14.29 -2.11 -10.96
CA ILE A 128 -13.45 -3.29 -11.24
C ILE A 128 -11.97 -2.90 -11.26
N THR A 129 -11.63 -1.77 -11.89
CA THR A 129 -10.24 -1.27 -11.94
C THR A 129 -9.77 -0.75 -10.57
N LEU A 130 -10.65 -0.11 -9.79
CA LEU A 130 -10.34 0.30 -8.42
C LEU A 130 -10.12 -0.89 -7.50
N ALA A 131 -10.95 -1.92 -7.60
CA ALA A 131 -10.78 -3.17 -6.87
C ALA A 131 -9.44 -3.84 -7.23
N ASP A 132 -9.10 -3.88 -8.52
CA ASP A 132 -7.81 -4.40 -8.98
C ASP A 132 -6.63 -3.64 -8.35
N PHE A 133 -6.68 -2.31 -8.36
CA PHE A 133 -5.69 -1.48 -7.68
C PHE A 133 -5.63 -1.78 -6.17
N GLY A 134 -6.78 -1.88 -5.51
CA GLY A 134 -6.90 -2.18 -4.08
C GLY A 134 -6.30 -3.55 -3.72
N LEU A 135 -6.62 -4.59 -4.48
CA LEU A 135 -6.08 -5.93 -4.28
C LEU A 135 -4.56 -5.93 -4.53
N MET A 136 -4.11 -5.29 -5.61
CA MET A 136 -2.70 -5.16 -5.97
C MET A 136 -1.90 -4.44 -4.87
N ILE A 137 -2.37 -3.30 -4.35
CA ILE A 137 -1.61 -2.53 -3.34
C ILE A 137 -1.50 -3.29 -2.02
N ASN A 138 -2.54 -4.03 -1.62
CA ASN A 138 -2.48 -4.90 -0.44
C ASN A 138 -1.49 -6.05 -0.64
N LEU A 139 -1.50 -6.69 -1.81
CA LEU A 139 -0.56 -7.77 -2.14
C LEU A 139 0.88 -7.24 -2.21
N PHE A 140 1.07 -6.06 -2.79
CA PHE A 140 2.36 -5.39 -2.86
C PHE A 140 2.90 -5.07 -1.46
N ASN A 141 2.06 -4.54 -0.56
CA ASN A 141 2.45 -4.31 0.84
C ASN A 141 2.80 -5.60 1.59
N LEU A 142 2.34 -6.77 1.14
CA LEU A 142 2.72 -8.07 1.68
C LEU A 142 4.07 -8.59 1.16
N LEU A 143 4.82 -7.84 0.35
CA LEU A 143 6.19 -8.24 0.01
C LEU A 143 7.08 -8.27 1.26
N PRO A 144 7.94 -9.30 1.44
CA PRO A 144 8.81 -9.43 2.61
C PRO A 144 10.02 -8.48 2.52
N LEU A 145 9.76 -7.17 2.52
CA LEU A 145 10.76 -6.12 2.28
C LEU A 145 10.70 -5.02 3.34
N GLY A 146 11.78 -4.83 4.10
CA GLY A 146 11.93 -3.71 5.03
C GLY A 146 10.75 -3.51 6.00
N SER A 147 10.26 -2.28 6.07
CA SER A 147 9.13 -1.83 6.90
C SER A 147 7.76 -2.02 6.26
N MET A 148 7.69 -2.55 5.03
CA MET A 148 6.42 -2.95 4.43
C MET A 148 5.73 -3.96 5.36
N ASP A 149 4.42 -4.09 5.24
CA ASP A 149 3.65 -4.98 6.12
C ASP A 149 4.14 -6.42 6.03
N GLY A 150 4.40 -6.91 4.83
CA GLY A 150 5.02 -8.20 4.59
C GLY A 150 6.40 -8.31 5.22
N GLY A 151 7.22 -7.25 5.21
CA GLY A 151 8.52 -7.21 5.86
C GLY A 151 8.43 -7.35 7.39
N ARG A 152 7.41 -6.75 8.01
CA ARG A 152 7.10 -6.86 9.44
C ARG A 152 6.51 -8.23 9.81
N ILE A 153 5.55 -8.72 9.03
CA ILE A 153 4.91 -10.04 9.22
C ILE A 153 5.93 -11.17 9.02
N ALA A 154 6.63 -11.18 7.88
CA ALA A 154 7.67 -12.15 7.56
C ALA A 154 8.86 -12.05 8.52
N GLY A 155 9.20 -10.83 8.95
CA GLY A 155 10.24 -10.58 9.95
C GLY A 155 9.93 -11.25 11.30
N ALA A 156 8.65 -11.36 11.68
CA ALA A 156 8.23 -12.08 12.87
C ALA A 156 8.40 -13.61 12.74
N LEU A 157 8.36 -14.15 11.52
CA LEU A 157 8.67 -15.56 11.23
C LEU A 157 10.18 -15.81 11.25
N SER A 158 10.94 -14.94 10.59
CA SER A 158 12.40 -14.92 10.62
C SER A 158 12.92 -13.58 10.08
N PRO A 159 13.87 -12.91 10.77
CA PRO A 159 14.50 -11.69 10.27
C PRO A 159 15.11 -11.87 8.87
N TYR A 160 15.62 -13.08 8.56
CA TYR A 160 16.23 -13.41 7.28
C TYR A 160 15.24 -13.42 6.10
N MET A 161 13.93 -13.49 6.34
CA MET A 161 12.96 -13.38 5.25
C MET A 161 13.03 -12.03 4.54
N ASN A 162 13.43 -10.97 5.24
CA ASN A 162 13.62 -9.66 4.62
C ASN A 162 14.85 -9.64 3.71
N VAL A 163 15.92 -10.37 4.09
CA VAL A 163 17.10 -10.55 3.25
C VAL A 163 16.73 -11.31 1.98
N ALA A 164 15.93 -12.38 2.11
CA ALA A 164 15.41 -13.12 0.97
C ALA A 164 14.54 -12.23 0.07
N GLY A 165 13.67 -11.40 0.65
CA GLY A 165 12.87 -10.42 -0.09
C GLY A 165 13.72 -9.42 -0.87
N VAL A 166 14.76 -8.85 -0.23
CA VAL A 166 15.69 -7.93 -0.90
C VAL A 166 16.42 -8.63 -2.04
N GLY A 167 16.89 -9.86 -1.82
CA GLY A 167 17.53 -10.67 -2.86
C GLY A 167 16.61 -10.93 -4.05
N MET A 168 15.34 -11.30 -3.80
CA MET A 168 14.34 -11.47 -4.86
C MET A 168 14.07 -10.15 -5.60
N GLY A 169 13.92 -9.04 -4.88
CA GLY A 169 13.69 -7.73 -5.48
C GLY A 169 14.85 -7.25 -6.35
N VAL A 170 16.10 -7.47 -5.91
CA VAL A 170 17.31 -7.20 -6.71
C VAL A 170 17.36 -8.10 -7.94
N GLY A 171 17.00 -9.38 -7.80
CA GLY A 171 16.89 -10.29 -8.94
C GLY A 171 15.91 -9.80 -10.00
N LEU A 172 14.70 -9.41 -9.60
CA LEU A 172 13.67 -8.88 -10.50
C LEU A 172 14.08 -7.56 -11.19
N ALA A 173 14.78 -6.70 -10.44
CA ALA A 173 15.38 -5.47 -10.97
C ALA A 173 16.46 -5.77 -12.01
N TYR A 174 17.36 -6.70 -11.70
CA TYR A 174 18.47 -7.08 -12.59
C TYR A 174 17.99 -7.73 -13.90
N THR A 175 16.95 -8.56 -13.84
CA THR A 175 16.36 -9.18 -15.04
C THR A 175 15.61 -8.20 -15.93
N GLY A 176 15.40 -6.95 -15.49
CA GLY A 176 14.62 -5.96 -16.24
C GLY A 176 13.14 -6.34 -16.36
N VAL A 177 12.60 -7.15 -15.43
CA VAL A 177 11.17 -7.49 -15.46
C VAL A 177 10.34 -6.29 -14.98
N ILE A 178 10.88 -5.53 -14.03
CA ILE A 178 10.21 -4.37 -13.44
C ILE A 178 10.96 -3.10 -13.81
N HIS A 179 10.32 -2.22 -14.57
CA HIS A 179 10.87 -0.92 -14.98
C HIS A 179 10.25 0.27 -14.22
N ASN A 180 9.64 0.02 -13.07
CA ASN A 180 8.94 1.06 -12.31
C ASN A 180 9.91 1.81 -11.36
N PRO A 181 10.09 3.15 -11.50
CA PRO A 181 10.90 3.96 -10.59
C PRO A 181 10.53 3.80 -9.11
N ILE A 182 9.24 3.66 -8.80
CA ILE A 182 8.74 3.50 -7.43
C ILE A 182 9.23 2.19 -6.83
N PHE A 183 9.27 1.10 -7.62
CA PHE A 183 9.78 -0.19 -7.15
C PHE A 183 11.24 -0.09 -6.72
N TYR A 184 12.09 0.62 -7.47
CA TYR A 184 13.49 0.82 -7.11
C TYR A 184 13.66 1.62 -5.81
N LEU A 185 12.84 2.66 -5.60
CA LEU A 185 12.85 3.43 -4.36
C LEU A 185 12.45 2.55 -3.16
N ILE A 186 11.43 1.71 -3.33
CA ILE A 186 10.95 0.79 -2.30
C ILE A 186 12.00 -0.28 -2.01
N LEU A 187 12.63 -0.85 -3.04
CA LEU A 187 13.71 -1.82 -2.89
C LEU A 187 14.91 -1.21 -2.15
N MET A 188 15.28 0.02 -2.46
CA MET A 188 16.37 0.72 -1.79
C MET A 188 16.04 1.02 -0.32
N ALA A 189 14.84 1.55 -0.04
CA ALA A 189 14.38 1.81 1.33
C ALA A 189 14.29 0.51 2.15
N GLY A 190 13.69 -0.52 1.56
CA GLY A 190 13.56 -1.84 2.21
C GLY A 190 14.90 -2.52 2.43
N GLY A 191 15.85 -2.37 1.50
CA GLY A 191 17.23 -2.81 1.64
C GLY A 191 17.95 -2.10 2.78
N TYR A 192 17.84 -0.77 2.86
CA TYR A 192 18.42 0.02 3.93
C TYR A 192 17.89 -0.37 5.32
N GLU A 193 16.57 -0.54 5.45
CA GLU A 193 15.97 -0.96 6.72
C GLU A 193 16.33 -2.40 7.10
N THR A 194 16.41 -3.29 6.11
CA THR A 194 16.88 -4.66 6.32
C THR A 194 18.33 -4.66 6.81
N PHE A 195 19.21 -3.86 6.20
CA PHE A 195 20.59 -3.68 6.65
C PHE A 195 20.69 -3.12 8.08
N GLN A 196 19.93 -2.05 8.37
CA GLN A 196 19.89 -1.42 9.70
C GLN A 196 19.50 -2.40 10.82
N ARG A 197 18.62 -3.37 10.56
CA ARG A 197 18.23 -4.40 11.54
C ARG A 197 19.40 -5.27 11.99
N PHE A 198 20.35 -5.56 11.10
CA PHE A 198 21.53 -6.38 11.42
C PHE A 198 22.72 -5.53 11.90
N TYR A 199 22.86 -4.31 11.39
CA TYR A 199 23.97 -3.43 11.75
C TYR A 199 23.78 -2.77 13.13
N ASN A 200 22.54 -2.43 13.50
CA ASN A 200 22.21 -1.79 14.79
C ASN A 200 21.22 -2.65 15.61
N PRO A 201 21.61 -3.87 16.05
CA PRO A 201 20.71 -4.77 16.77
C PRO A 201 20.27 -4.19 18.13
N GLY A 202 21.08 -3.32 18.74
CA GLY A 202 20.72 -2.61 19.99
C GLY A 202 19.52 -1.67 19.86
N ALA A 203 19.08 -1.35 18.64
CA ALA A 203 17.83 -0.64 18.41
C ALA A 203 16.59 -1.54 18.64
N ILE A 204 16.75 -2.86 18.58
CA ILE A 204 15.65 -3.81 18.75
C ILE A 204 15.52 -4.15 20.23
N PRO A 205 14.31 -4.09 20.84
CA PRO A 205 14.11 -4.48 22.23
C PRO A 205 14.64 -5.88 22.52
N PRO A 206 15.20 -6.13 23.72
CA PRO A 206 15.54 -7.48 24.15
C PRO A 206 14.32 -8.40 24.04
N ASN A 207 14.51 -9.63 23.56
CA ASN A 207 13.44 -10.62 23.37
C ASN A 207 12.33 -10.21 22.38
N PHE A 208 12.57 -9.25 21.49
CA PHE A 208 11.58 -8.83 20.49
C PHE A 208 11.04 -10.01 19.64
N TYR A 209 11.91 -10.96 19.28
CA TYR A 209 11.55 -12.15 18.50
C TYR A 209 11.14 -13.37 19.34
N ALA A 210 11.02 -13.22 20.66
CA ALA A 210 10.64 -14.29 21.57
C ALA A 210 9.13 -14.53 21.55
N ILE A 211 8.66 -15.26 20.52
CA ILE A 211 7.27 -15.70 20.37
C ILE A 211 7.17 -17.22 20.38
N THR A 212 6.03 -17.76 20.79
CA THR A 212 5.83 -19.21 20.85
C THR A 212 5.76 -19.82 19.44
N PRO A 213 6.12 -21.10 19.26
CA PRO A 213 5.98 -21.78 17.97
C PRO A 213 4.56 -21.71 17.41
N MET A 214 3.54 -21.80 18.27
CA MET A 214 2.13 -21.69 17.88
C MET A 214 1.80 -20.28 17.35
N GLN A 215 2.28 -19.23 18.00
CA GLN A 215 2.11 -17.85 17.52
C GLN A 215 2.79 -17.66 16.16
N ARG A 216 3.99 -18.22 15.97
CA ARG A 216 4.71 -18.17 14.70
C ARG A 216 3.96 -18.93 13.59
N ALA A 217 3.42 -20.10 13.90
CA ALA A 217 2.60 -20.88 12.96
C ALA A 217 1.32 -20.10 12.58
N ALA A 218 0.63 -19.48 13.55
CA ALA A 218 -0.56 -18.68 13.29
C ALA A 218 -0.26 -17.46 12.38
N ILE A 219 0.85 -16.75 12.63
CA ILE A 219 1.31 -15.66 11.75
C ILE A 219 1.58 -16.19 10.34
N GLY A 220 2.30 -17.31 10.23
CA GLY A 220 2.67 -17.89 8.94
C GLY A 220 1.45 -18.32 8.12
N LEU A 221 0.51 -19.03 8.75
CA LEU A 221 -0.74 -19.43 8.12
C LEU A 221 -1.59 -18.22 7.71
N GLY A 222 -1.69 -17.21 8.56
CA GLY A 222 -2.40 -15.97 8.23
C GLY A 222 -1.76 -15.22 7.05
N TYR A 223 -0.43 -15.19 6.99
CA TYR A 223 0.31 -14.52 5.92
C TYR A 223 0.15 -15.21 4.58
N VAL A 224 0.36 -16.53 4.53
CA VAL A 224 0.16 -17.33 3.31
C VAL A 224 -1.30 -17.32 2.88
N GLY A 225 -2.24 -17.45 3.82
CA GLY A 225 -3.67 -17.41 3.55
C GLY A 225 -4.11 -16.06 2.96
N LEU A 226 -3.60 -14.95 3.49
CA LEU A 226 -3.92 -13.62 2.98
C LEU A 226 -3.34 -13.38 1.58
N ILE A 227 -2.08 -13.77 1.35
CA ILE A 227 -1.46 -13.70 0.02
C ILE A 227 -2.26 -14.54 -0.99
N GLY A 228 -2.58 -15.79 -0.65
CA GLY A 228 -3.35 -16.69 -1.51
C GLY A 228 -4.76 -16.18 -1.79
N GLY A 229 -5.45 -15.65 -0.76
CA GLY A 229 -6.77 -15.05 -0.91
C GLY A 229 -6.78 -13.81 -1.79
N LEU A 230 -5.79 -12.92 -1.64
CA LEU A 230 -5.61 -11.75 -2.49
C LEU A 230 -5.28 -12.12 -3.94
N ALA A 231 -4.38 -13.09 -4.15
CA ALA A 231 -4.03 -13.56 -5.49
C ALA A 231 -5.26 -14.17 -6.21
N LEU A 232 -6.04 -14.98 -5.49
CA LEU A 232 -7.29 -15.53 -6.03
C LEU A 232 -8.32 -14.43 -6.32
N ALA A 233 -8.51 -13.48 -5.41
CA ALA A 233 -9.44 -12.37 -5.62
C ALA A 233 -9.05 -11.51 -6.82
N MET A 234 -7.75 -11.28 -7.01
CA MET A 234 -7.21 -10.53 -8.14
C MET A 234 -7.41 -11.28 -9.47
N ASP A 235 -7.18 -12.59 -9.50
CA ASP A 235 -7.48 -13.43 -10.66
C ASP A 235 -8.98 -13.38 -11.02
N ILE A 236 -9.86 -13.55 -10.02
CA ILE A 236 -11.31 -13.47 -10.22
C ILE A 236 -11.70 -12.10 -10.75
N ASN A 237 -11.23 -11.02 -10.13
CA ASN A 237 -11.56 -9.65 -10.55
C ASN A 237 -11.03 -9.33 -11.96
N GLY A 238 -9.85 -9.84 -12.30
CA GLY A 238 -9.22 -9.66 -13.61
C GLY A 238 -10.06 -10.22 -14.77
N ARG A 239 -10.85 -11.28 -14.53
CA ARG A 239 -11.74 -11.86 -15.55
C ARG A 239 -12.88 -10.95 -15.98
N TYR A 240 -13.23 -9.93 -15.18
CA TYR A 240 -14.29 -8.97 -15.48
C TYR A 240 -13.76 -7.67 -16.12
N LYS A 241 -12.43 -7.52 -16.22
CA LYS A 241 -11.82 -6.31 -16.80
C LYS A 241 -11.87 -6.41 -18.34
N LYS A 242 -12.52 -5.44 -18.98
CA LYS A 242 -12.58 -5.33 -20.44
C LYS A 242 -11.30 -4.68 -20.98
N THR A 243 -10.91 -5.04 -22.21
CA THR A 243 -9.75 -4.41 -22.86
C THR A 243 -10.11 -3.01 -23.37
N PRO A 244 -9.13 -2.11 -23.55
CA PRO A 244 -9.39 -0.77 -24.08
C PRO A 244 -10.12 -0.79 -25.43
N GLU A 245 -9.84 -1.75 -26.29
CA GLU A 245 -10.47 -1.89 -27.61
C GLU A 245 -11.97 -2.17 -27.47
N VAL A 246 -12.34 -3.09 -26.57
CA VAL A 246 -13.75 -3.41 -26.28
C VAL A 246 -14.47 -2.19 -25.71
N LEU A 247 -13.84 -1.47 -24.78
CA LEU A 247 -14.43 -0.26 -24.18
C LEU A 247 -14.62 0.88 -25.20
N MET A 248 -13.69 1.03 -26.15
CA MET A 248 -13.84 2.00 -27.24
C MET A 248 -14.98 1.59 -28.18
N GLN A 249 -15.10 0.30 -28.52
CA GLN A 249 -16.20 -0.21 -29.34
C GLN A 249 -17.56 0.00 -28.67
N GLU A 250 -17.71 -0.32 -27.39
CA GLU A 250 -18.95 -0.10 -26.64
C GLU A 250 -19.34 1.39 -26.62
N ARG A 251 -18.38 2.28 -26.37
CA ARG A 251 -18.61 3.73 -26.38
C ARG A 251 -19.03 4.26 -27.76
N GLU A 252 -18.44 3.77 -28.83
CA GLU A 252 -18.81 4.18 -30.20
C GLU A 252 -20.20 3.65 -30.59
N LEU A 253 -20.56 2.44 -30.15
CA LEU A 253 -21.92 1.91 -30.32
C LEU A 253 -22.94 2.76 -29.57
N GLU A 254 -22.70 3.07 -28.29
CA GLU A 254 -23.59 3.93 -27.48
C GLU A 254 -23.84 5.29 -28.16
N LYS A 255 -22.80 5.96 -28.64
CA LYS A 255 -22.94 7.22 -29.40
C LYS A 255 -23.80 7.05 -30.65
N THR A 256 -23.68 5.92 -31.33
CA THR A 256 -24.46 5.65 -32.57
C THR A 256 -25.94 5.41 -32.27
N PHE A 257 -26.25 4.80 -31.12
CA PHE A 257 -27.63 4.61 -30.67
C PHE A 257 -28.28 5.90 -30.16
N ASP A 258 -27.52 6.78 -29.50
CA ASP A 258 -28.02 8.06 -28.96
C ASP A 258 -28.27 9.13 -30.05
N MET A 259 -27.79 8.89 -31.28
CA MET A 259 -28.02 9.74 -32.46
C MET A 259 -29.26 9.36 -33.28
N ARG A 260 -30.00 8.32 -32.89
CA ARG A 260 -31.26 7.89 -33.53
C ARG A 260 -32.47 8.19 -32.67
#